data_AF-A0A0K0DFC2-F1
#
_entry.id   AF-A0A0K0DFC2-F1
#
_cell.length_a   1.000
_cell.length_b   1.000
_cell.length_c   1.000
_cell.angle_alpha   90.00
_cell.angle_beta   90.00
_cell.angle_gamma   90.00
#
_symmetry.space_group_name_H-M   'P 1'
#
loop_
_entity.id
_entity.type
_entity.pdbx_description
1 polymer ?
#
loop_
_entity_poly.entity_id
_entity_poly.type
_entity_poly.pdbx_seq_one_letter_code
_entity_poly.pdbx_strand_id
1 'polypeptide(L)'
;MAAPTVTSADQQLINKFARLHQNFMQVKEDIKDLSNDLLNINEAADELMLLSPEDSESIPFRIGQTFVHFDSDTLASKLEDLRIDTEHTIRKLTDKNLSSQEEMENLKRVLYAKFGDRINLESDKE
;
A
#
# COMPACT_ATOMS: atom_id res chain seq x y z
N MET A 1 13.99 -19.64 -37.78
CA MET A 1 12.54 -19.51 -37.52
C MET A 1 12.18 -18.04 -37.62
N ALA A 2 11.10 -17.69 -38.33
CA ALA A 2 10.67 -16.30 -38.47
C ALA A 2 10.27 -15.74 -37.09
N ALA A 3 10.58 -14.47 -36.83
CA ALA A 3 10.17 -13.81 -35.60
C ALA A 3 8.63 -13.81 -35.49
N PRO A 4 8.05 -14.10 -34.31
CA PRO A 4 6.61 -14.04 -34.11
C PRO A 4 6.13 -12.61 -34.39
N THR A 5 5.15 -12.47 -35.27
CA THR A 5 4.52 -11.18 -35.58
C THR A 5 3.68 -10.73 -34.39
N VAL A 6 3.90 -9.49 -33.93
CA VAL A 6 3.12 -8.89 -32.84
C VAL A 6 1.70 -8.58 -33.36
N THR A 7 0.70 -9.20 -32.74
CA THR A 7 -0.70 -8.95 -33.08
C THR A 7 -1.30 -7.86 -32.19
N SER A 8 -2.43 -7.28 -32.61
CA SER A 8 -3.16 -6.33 -31.76
C SER A 8 -3.57 -6.91 -30.40
N ALA A 9 -3.89 -8.22 -30.33
CA ALA A 9 -4.25 -8.88 -29.08
C ALA A 9 -3.05 -8.98 -28.13
N ASP A 10 -1.85 -9.22 -28.67
CA ASP A 10 -0.62 -9.24 -27.86
C ASP A 10 -0.33 -7.87 -27.27
N GLN A 11 -0.47 -6.81 -28.07
CA GLN A 11 -0.26 -5.44 -27.59
C GLN A 11 -1.26 -5.07 -26.48
N GLN A 12 -2.50 -5.58 -26.54
CA GLN A 12 -3.47 -5.40 -25.45
C GLN A 12 -3.02 -6.08 -24.15
N LEU A 13 -2.44 -7.28 -24.23
CA LEU A 13 -1.88 -7.98 -23.07
C LEU A 13 -0.67 -7.24 -22.49
N ILE A 14 0.22 -6.72 -23.34
CA ILE A 14 1.36 -5.90 -22.92
C ILE A 14 0.88 -4.63 -22.22
N ASN A 15 -0.09 -3.92 -22.80
CA ASN A 15 -0.66 -2.71 -22.19
C ASN A 15 -1.41 -3.01 -20.88
N LYS A 16 -1.99 -4.20 -20.76
CA LYS A 16 -2.61 -4.67 -19.52
C LYS A 16 -1.55 -4.93 -18.45
N PHE A 17 -0.47 -5.63 -18.79
CA PHE A 17 0.66 -5.87 -17.89
C PHE A 17 1.25 -4.55 -17.38
N ALA A 18 1.53 -3.59 -18.29
CA ALA A 18 2.08 -2.29 -17.91
C ALA A 18 1.19 -1.53 -16.90
N ARG A 19 -0.14 -1.55 -17.11
CA ARG A 19 -1.09 -0.92 -16.18
C ARG A 19 -1.18 -1.65 -14.84
N LEU A 20 -1.19 -2.99 -14.86
CA LEU A 20 -1.17 -3.78 -13.63
C LEU A 20 0.10 -3.52 -12.82
N HIS A 21 1.25 -3.47 -13.49
CA HIS A 21 2.53 -3.19 -12.84
C HIS A 21 2.56 -1.79 -12.22
N GLN A 22 2.11 -0.76 -12.95
CA GLN A 22 2.03 0.60 -12.41
C GLN A 22 1.14 0.66 -11.17
N ASN A 23 -0.04 0.01 -11.22
CA ASN A 23 -0.94 -0.05 -10.07
C ASN A 23 -0.35 -0.84 -8.91
N PHE A 24 0.35 -1.94 -9.18
CA PHE A 24 1.03 -2.76 -8.17
C PHE A 24 2.09 -1.95 -7.41
N MET A 25 2.91 -1.19 -8.14
CA MET A 25 3.94 -0.33 -7.54
C MET A 25 3.31 0.80 -6.71
N GLN A 26 2.23 1.42 -7.19
CA GLN A 26 1.51 2.43 -6.42
C GLN A 26 0.96 1.84 -5.11
N VAL A 27 0.27 0.70 -5.18
CA VAL A 27 -0.29 0.03 -3.99
C VAL A 27 0.83 -0.40 -3.03
N LYS A 28 2.00 -0.81 -3.54
CA LYS A 28 3.16 -1.14 -2.70
C LYS A 28 3.67 0.08 -1.92
N GLU A 29 3.72 1.26 -2.55
CA GLU A 29 4.09 2.50 -1.86
C GLU A 29 3.00 2.92 -0.86
N ASP A 30 1.72 2.84 -1.23
CA ASP A 30 0.60 3.14 -0.32
C ASP A 30 0.64 2.27 0.96
N ILE A 31 0.97 0.97 0.81
CA ILE A 31 1.15 0.05 1.95
C ILE A 31 2.31 0.49 2.85
N LYS A 32 3.42 0.93 2.25
CA LYS A 32 4.60 1.40 2.99
C LYS A 32 4.29 2.69 3.76
N ASP A 33 3.61 3.64 3.14
CA ASP A 33 3.18 4.88 3.80
C ASP A 33 2.24 4.58 4.97
N LEU A 34 1.22 3.74 4.77
CA LEU A 34 0.33 3.31 5.85
C LEU A 34 1.06 2.54 6.97
N SER A 35 2.12 1.80 6.63
CA SER A 35 2.91 1.09 7.64
C SER A 35 3.72 2.07 8.50
N ASN A 36 4.22 3.16 7.89
CA ASN A 36 4.85 4.26 8.64
C ASN A 36 3.83 4.99 9.52
N ASP A 37 2.61 5.24 9.00
CA ASP A 37 1.54 5.84 9.78
C ASP A 37 1.15 4.96 10.98
N LEU A 38 1.10 3.63 10.80
CA LEU A 38 0.85 2.69 11.88
C LEU A 38 1.93 2.75 12.97
N LEU A 39 3.21 2.88 12.59
CA LEU A 39 4.30 3.09 13.54
C LEU A 39 4.11 4.39 14.31
N ASN A 40 3.83 5.50 13.60
CA ASN A 40 3.58 6.81 14.23
C ASN A 40 2.39 6.78 15.20
N ILE A 41 1.32 6.03 14.88
CA ILE A 41 0.16 5.87 15.76
C ILE A 41 0.56 5.13 17.04
N ASN A 42 1.33 4.05 16.93
CA ASN A 42 1.80 3.29 18.09
C ASN A 42 2.73 4.14 18.97
N GLU A 43 3.67 4.86 18.36
CA GLU A 43 4.56 5.79 19.08
C GLU A 43 3.75 6.88 19.81
N ALA A 44 2.74 7.46 19.16
CA ALA A 44 1.86 8.44 19.80
C ALA A 44 1.06 7.84 20.97
N ALA A 45 0.65 6.58 20.87
CA ALA A 45 -0.04 5.88 21.95
C ALA A 45 0.90 5.60 23.13
N ASP A 46 2.15 5.25 22.87
CA ASP A 46 3.18 5.06 23.91
C ASP A 46 3.50 6.38 24.61
N GLU A 47 3.69 7.48 23.86
CA GLU A 47 3.94 8.82 24.40
C GLU A 47 2.77 9.31 25.27
N LEU A 48 1.53 9.01 24.86
CA LEU A 48 0.33 9.32 25.64
C LEU A 48 0.37 8.71 27.05
N MET A 49 0.90 7.50 27.19
CA MET A 49 1.01 6.80 28.48
C MET A 49 2.08 7.41 29.41
N LEU A 50 3.01 8.21 28.87
CA LEU A 50 4.09 8.85 29.61
C LEU A 50 3.73 10.25 30.13
N LEU A 51 2.56 10.77 29.75
CA LEU A 51 2.11 12.09 30.17
C LEU A 51 1.90 12.18 31.68
N SER A 52 2.17 13.36 32.23
CA SER A 52 1.84 13.66 33.63
C SER A 52 0.32 13.73 33.80
N PRO A 53 -0.21 13.56 35.03
CA PRO A 53 -1.64 13.73 35.30
C PRO A 53 -2.19 15.11 34.91
N GLU A 54 -1.35 16.14 34.92
CA GLU A 54 -1.73 17.52 34.56
C GLU A 54 -1.84 17.66 33.03
N ASP A 55 -0.94 17.01 32.28
CA ASP A 55 -0.90 17.06 30.82
C ASP A 55 -1.93 16.12 30.17
N SER A 56 -2.41 15.12 30.90
CA SER A 56 -3.36 14.11 30.40
C SER A 56 -4.82 14.59 30.39
N GLU A 57 -5.12 15.73 31.01
CA GLU A 57 -6.49 16.30 31.05
C GLU A 57 -6.91 16.97 29.73
N SER A 58 -5.95 17.48 28.95
CA SER A 58 -6.26 18.25 27.74
C SER A 58 -5.12 18.20 26.71
N ILE A 59 -5.24 17.26 25.77
CA ILE A 59 -4.21 16.97 24.78
C ILE A 59 -4.68 17.44 23.39
N PRO A 60 -3.91 18.31 22.69
CA PRO A 60 -4.28 18.77 21.36
C PRO A 60 -4.04 17.70 20.29
N PHE A 61 -5.12 17.25 19.64
CA PHE A 61 -5.06 16.32 18.51
C PHE A 61 -5.36 17.04 17.19
N ARG A 62 -4.49 16.88 16.19
CA ARG A 62 -4.62 17.57 14.90
C ARG A 62 -5.56 16.84 13.95
N ILE A 63 -6.62 17.52 13.51
CA ILE A 63 -7.52 17.06 12.46
C ILE A 63 -7.50 18.08 11.32
N GLY A 64 -6.91 17.68 10.19
CA GLY A 64 -6.70 18.58 9.04
C GLY A 64 -5.81 19.77 9.41
N GLN A 65 -6.40 20.97 9.48
CA GLN A 65 -5.72 22.23 9.80
C GLN A 65 -6.06 22.76 11.20
N THR A 66 -6.82 22.00 11.99
CA THR A 66 -7.30 22.43 13.32
C THR A 66 -6.89 21.44 14.40
N PHE A 67 -6.80 21.92 15.65
CA PHE A 67 -6.56 21.09 16.82
C PHE A 67 -7.85 20.98 17.66
N VAL A 68 -8.16 19.76 18.07
CA VAL A 68 -9.27 19.44 18.97
C VAL A 68 -8.67 18.81 20.23
N HIS A 69 -9.09 19.25 21.40
CA HIS A 69 -8.56 18.75 22.66
C HIS A 69 -9.35 17.54 23.13
N PHE A 70 -8.63 16.53 23.63
CA PHE A 70 -9.18 15.33 24.24
C PHE A 70 -8.47 15.05 25.55
N ASP A 71 -9.18 14.43 26.50
CA ASP A 71 -8.54 13.76 27.62
C ASP A 71 -7.81 12.50 27.14
N SER A 72 -6.89 12.00 27.95
CA SER A 72 -6.05 10.84 27.63
C SER A 72 -6.84 9.57 27.33
N ASP A 73 -7.93 9.28 28.06
CA ASP A 73 -8.70 8.06 27.85
C ASP A 73 -9.43 8.10 26.49
N THR A 74 -10.05 9.24 26.18
CA THR A 74 -10.70 9.46 24.89
C THR A 74 -9.70 9.41 23.74
N LEU A 75 -8.51 10.00 23.91
CA LEU A 75 -7.48 10.00 22.88
C LEU A 75 -6.90 8.60 22.67
N ALA A 76 -6.67 7.83 23.74
CA ALA A 76 -6.20 6.45 23.65
C ALA A 76 -7.17 5.57 22.84
N SER A 77 -8.48 5.67 23.12
CA SER A 77 -9.50 4.95 22.33
C SER A 77 -9.48 5.35 20.86
N LYS A 78 -9.30 6.65 20.55
CA LYS A 78 -9.21 7.13 19.17
C LYS A 78 -7.98 6.62 18.43
N LEU A 79 -6.83 6.58 19.09
CA LEU A 79 -5.60 6.06 18.51
C LEU A 79 -5.73 4.56 18.24
N GLU A 80 -6.38 3.81 19.14
CA GLU A 80 -6.65 2.39 18.94
C GLU A 80 -7.59 2.13 17.76
N ASP A 81 -8.68 2.90 17.62
CA ASP A 81 -9.56 2.82 16.46
C ASP A 81 -8.80 3.11 15.16
N LEU A 82 -7.97 4.17 15.15
CA LEU A 82 -7.12 4.52 14.00
C LEU A 82 -6.13 3.40 13.65
N ARG A 83 -5.54 2.77 14.67
CA ARG A 83 -4.60 1.64 14.51
C ARG A 83 -5.31 0.47 13.82
N ILE A 84 -6.49 0.08 14.32
CA ILE A 84 -7.28 -1.03 13.76
C ILE A 84 -7.68 -0.76 12.31
N ASP A 85 -8.19 0.45 12.02
CA ASP A 85 -8.61 0.85 10.67
C ASP A 85 -7.42 0.85 9.69
N THR A 86 -6.26 1.32 10.14
CA THR A 86 -5.02 1.33 9.36
C THR A 86 -4.55 -0.09 9.07
N GLU A 87 -4.50 -0.98 10.07
CA GLU A 87 -4.16 -2.40 9.89
C GLU A 87 -5.10 -3.12 8.92
N HIS A 88 -6.41 -2.87 9.04
CA HIS A 88 -7.39 -3.45 8.14
C HIS A 88 -7.19 -2.95 6.70
N THR A 89 -6.88 -1.67 6.52
CA THR A 89 -6.58 -1.09 5.20
C THR A 89 -5.33 -1.69 4.59
N ILE A 90 -4.25 -1.83 5.36
CA ILE A 90 -3.01 -2.50 4.94
C ILE A 90 -3.29 -3.93 4.47
N ARG A 91 -4.07 -4.71 5.24
CA ARG A 91 -4.43 -6.09 4.87
C ARG A 91 -5.18 -6.12 3.53
N LYS A 92 -6.20 -5.29 3.37
CA LYS A 92 -6.98 -5.20 2.14
C LYS A 92 -6.14 -4.83 0.92
N LEU A 93 -5.23 -3.87 1.07
CA LEU A 93 -4.31 -3.47 0.00
C LEU A 93 -3.31 -4.57 -0.33
N THR A 94 -2.80 -5.27 0.69
CA THR A 94 -1.91 -6.43 0.53
C THR A 94 -2.60 -7.53 -0.28
N ASP A 95 -3.83 -7.90 0.06
CA ASP A 95 -4.61 -8.91 -0.68
C ASP A 95 -4.83 -8.50 -2.15
N LYS A 96 -5.16 -7.22 -2.38
CA LYS A 96 -5.31 -6.67 -3.73
C LYS A 96 -3.99 -6.75 -4.52
N ASN A 97 -2.87 -6.47 -3.86
CA ASN A 97 -1.55 -6.49 -4.49
C ASN A 97 -1.11 -7.91 -4.83
N LEU A 98 -1.40 -8.88 -3.96
CA LEU A 98 -1.17 -10.31 -4.20
C LEU A 98 -1.96 -10.79 -5.43
N SER A 99 -3.25 -10.45 -5.52
CA SER A 99 -4.06 -10.79 -6.70
C SER A 99 -3.51 -10.16 -7.99
N SER A 100 -3.06 -8.90 -7.91
CA SER A 100 -2.44 -8.21 -9.05
C SER A 100 -1.12 -8.87 -9.47
N GLN A 101 -0.33 -9.34 -8.51
CA GLN A 101 0.92 -10.07 -8.74
C GLN A 101 0.65 -11.40 -9.45
N GLU A 102 -0.32 -12.18 -9.00
CA GLU A 102 -0.70 -13.44 -9.67
C GLU A 102 -1.13 -13.21 -11.13
N GLU A 103 -1.91 -12.16 -11.38
CA GLU A 103 -2.33 -11.80 -12.73
C GLU A 103 -1.15 -11.37 -13.61
N MET A 104 -0.21 -10.59 -13.07
CA MET A 104 1.01 -10.21 -13.77
C MET A 104 1.87 -11.43 -14.11
N GLU A 105 2.07 -12.37 -13.18
CA GLU A 105 2.83 -13.61 -13.42
C GLU A 105 2.18 -14.47 -14.52
N ASN A 106 0.85 -14.53 -14.56
CA ASN A 106 0.13 -15.20 -15.64
C ASN A 106 0.38 -14.55 -16.99
N LEU A 107 0.25 -13.22 -17.08
CA LEU A 107 0.50 -12.47 -18.31
C LEU A 107 1.96 -12.58 -18.76
N LYS A 108 2.89 -12.53 -17.81
CA LYS A 108 4.33 -12.70 -18.04
C LYS A 108 4.62 -14.05 -18.68
N ARG A 109 4.11 -15.16 -18.12
CA ARG A 109 4.25 -16.50 -18.71
C ARG A 109 3.69 -16.59 -20.13
N VAL A 110 2.50 -16.04 -20.37
CA VAL A 110 1.87 -16.06 -21.71
C VAL A 110 2.71 -15.28 -22.72
N LEU A 111 3.19 -14.10 -22.36
CA LEU A 111 3.96 -13.23 -23.24
C LEU A 111 5.36 -13.79 -23.52
N TYR A 112 6.07 -14.32 -22.51
CA TYR A 112 7.37 -14.96 -22.70
C TYR A 112 7.28 -16.28 -23.47
N ALA A 113 6.21 -17.07 -23.31
CA ALA A 113 6.00 -18.28 -24.11
C ALA A 113 5.88 -17.97 -25.61
N LYS A 114 5.35 -16.79 -25.96
CA LYS A 114 5.16 -16.38 -27.36
C LYS A 114 6.36 -15.62 -27.93
N PHE A 115 6.93 -14.69 -27.17
CA PHE A 115 7.95 -13.75 -27.65
C PHE A 115 9.37 -14.10 -27.21
N GLY A 116 9.54 -14.98 -26.21
CA GLY A 116 10.84 -15.35 -25.65
C GLY A 116 11.64 -14.12 -25.23
N ASP A 117 12.93 -14.11 -25.53
CA ASP A 117 13.86 -13.02 -25.20
C ASP A 117 13.63 -11.72 -26.00
N ARG A 118 12.61 -11.68 -26.87
CA ARG A 118 12.29 -10.50 -27.68
C ARG A 118 11.40 -9.50 -26.96
N ILE A 119 10.92 -9.84 -25.75
CA ILE A 119 10.16 -8.95 -24.88
C ILE A 119 10.84 -8.85 -23.53
N ASN A 120 10.87 -7.65 -22.95
CA ASN A 120 11.29 -7.46 -21.56
C ASN A 120 10.10 -6.98 -20.74
N LEU A 121 9.69 -7.78 -19.77
CA LEU A 121 8.65 -7.47 -18.80
C LEU A 121 9.19 -7.41 -17.37
N GLU A 122 10.51 -7.57 -17.20
CA GLU A 122 11.18 -7.27 -15.95
C GLU A 122 11.32 -5.75 -15.83
N SER A 123 10.62 -5.18 -14.87
CA SER A 123 11.01 -3.92 -14.25
C SER A 123 12.16 -4.23 -13.30
N ASP A 124 13.26 -3.49 -13.43
CA ASP A 124 14.49 -3.72 -12.68
C ASP A 124 14.23 -4.01 -11.21
N LYS A 125 14.86 -5.08 -10.73
CA LYS A 125 14.89 -5.50 -9.33
C LYS A 125 15.27 -4.34 -8.42
N GLU A 126 14.34 -3.89 -7.58
CA GLU A 126 14.60 -3.38 -6.22
C GLU A 126 13.47 -3.79 -5.25
#